data_AF-A0A9W6YPG0-F1
#
_entry.id   AF-A0A9W6YPG0-F1
#
_cell.length_a   1.000
_cell.length_b   1.000
_cell.length_c   1.000
_cell.angle_alpha   90.00
_cell.angle_beta   90.00
_cell.angle_gamma   90.00
#
_symmetry.space_group_name_H-M   'P 1'
#
loop_
_entity.id
_entity.type
_entity.pdbx_description
1 polymer ?
#
loop_
_entity_poly.entity_id
_entity_poly.type
_entity_poly.pdbx_seq_one_letter_code
_entity_poly.pdbx_strand_id
1 'polypeptide(L)'
;MEQLLTQPELLARFVQVILTARSASSGPPVSVADPAKRPSPTAVQTTVHESITAPEHRGKAPSSFVETVVYAVAMRFQPDLGVIIRLYDFQFGMFRLSILHFAPFGVQQRMTWLNAGAASMHNFSAAETDPRPPVASSMGGLVDAAGMICPYEHEFFTQPLRDVLEALHGFAQQLDGWRTWTTPDLPHLVFWVNSVLEQFRSLVH
;
A
#
# COMPACT_ATOMS: atom_id res chain seq x y z
N MET A 1 3.56 16.74 -13.37
CA MET A 1 2.52 17.51 -12.65
C MET A 1 1.73 18.43 -13.57
N GLU A 2 2.35 19.23 -14.43
CA GLU A 2 1.62 20.08 -15.39
C GLU A 2 0.62 19.31 -16.26
N GLN A 3 0.95 18.06 -16.62
CA GLN A 3 0.05 17.19 -17.37
C GLN A 3 -1.23 16.82 -16.58
N LEU A 4 -1.15 16.59 -15.26
CA LEU A 4 -2.31 16.33 -14.40
C LEU A 4 -3.26 17.53 -14.31
N LEU A 5 -2.70 18.76 -14.36
CA LEU A 5 -3.49 19.99 -14.30
C LEU A 5 -4.42 20.17 -15.52
N THR A 6 -4.17 19.42 -16.60
CA THR A 6 -5.05 19.41 -17.77
C THR A 6 -6.30 18.54 -17.57
N GLN A 7 -6.43 17.83 -16.45
CA GLN A 7 -7.54 16.90 -16.12
C GLN A 7 -8.23 17.23 -14.78
N PRO A 8 -8.82 18.42 -14.63
CA PRO A 8 -9.38 18.88 -13.35
C PRO A 8 -10.53 18.00 -12.85
N GLU A 9 -11.39 17.52 -13.74
CA GLU A 9 -12.57 16.69 -13.37
C GLU A 9 -12.18 15.31 -12.83
N LEU A 10 -11.19 14.68 -13.47
CA LEU A 10 -10.71 13.37 -13.07
C LEU A 10 -10.01 13.45 -11.70
N LEU A 11 -9.19 14.48 -11.51
CA LEU A 11 -8.56 14.79 -10.24
C LEU A 11 -9.62 15.08 -9.15
N ALA A 12 -10.63 15.89 -9.47
CA ALA A 12 -11.70 16.25 -8.54
C ALA A 12 -12.48 15.01 -8.09
N ARG A 13 -12.82 14.10 -9.01
CA ARG A 13 -13.50 12.83 -8.69
C ARG A 13 -12.66 11.98 -7.75
N PHE A 14 -11.37 11.83 -8.03
CA PHE A 14 -10.47 11.05 -7.19
C PHE A 14 -10.33 11.65 -5.78
N VAL A 15 -10.14 12.97 -5.69
CA VAL A 15 -10.09 13.69 -4.41
C VAL A 15 -11.41 13.53 -3.65
N GLN A 16 -12.56 13.57 -4.33
CA GLN A 16 -13.86 13.38 -3.69
C GLN A 16 -14.03 12.00 -3.05
N VAL A 17 -13.53 10.94 -3.69
CA VAL A 17 -13.52 9.58 -3.11
C VAL A 17 -12.73 9.56 -1.80
N ILE A 18 -11.54 10.16 -1.80
CA ILE A 18 -10.71 10.28 -0.60
C ILE A 18 -11.44 11.04 0.49
N LEU A 19 -12.03 12.20 0.16
CA LEU A 19 -12.77 13.01 1.13
C LEU A 19 -13.97 12.27 1.74
N THR A 20 -14.64 11.45 0.94
CA THR A 20 -15.79 10.65 1.39
C THR A 20 -15.33 9.55 2.34
N ALA A 21 -14.22 8.87 2.02
CA ALA A 21 -13.63 7.85 2.87
C ALA A 21 -13.24 8.36 4.27
N ARG A 22 -12.81 9.63 4.38
CA ARG A 22 -12.52 10.29 5.67
C ARG A 22 -13.71 10.32 6.62
N SER A 23 -14.90 10.59 6.10
CA SER A 23 -16.08 10.85 6.94
C SER A 23 -16.60 9.57 7.60
N ALA A 24 -16.11 8.40 7.17
CA ALA A 24 -16.48 7.09 7.67
C ALA A 24 -15.57 6.56 8.80
N SER A 25 -14.40 7.17 9.03
CA SER A 25 -13.44 6.70 10.06
C SER A 25 -13.47 7.57 11.31
N SER A 26 -14.12 7.09 12.38
CA SER A 26 -13.98 7.65 13.74
C SER A 26 -13.79 6.51 14.75
N GLY A 27 -12.56 6.36 15.27
CA GLY A 27 -12.21 5.34 16.26
C GLY A 27 -11.79 5.96 17.61
N PRO A 28 -12.04 5.27 18.76
CA PRO A 28 -11.64 5.76 20.09
C PRO A 28 -10.19 5.37 20.43
N PRO A 29 -9.52 6.07 21.39
CA PRO A 29 -8.15 5.75 21.76
C PRO A 29 -8.08 4.74 22.93
N VAL A 30 -7.13 3.80 22.88
CA VAL A 30 -6.75 2.95 24.02
C VAL A 30 -5.23 2.82 24.11
N SER A 31 -4.68 2.87 25.32
CA SER A 31 -3.25 2.79 25.65
C SER A 31 -2.98 1.67 26.66
N VAL A 32 -1.81 1.01 26.55
CA VAL A 32 -0.70 0.88 27.52
C VAL A 32 0.20 -0.32 27.12
N ALA A 33 1.53 -0.19 27.23
CA ALA A 33 2.51 -1.28 27.04
C ALA A 33 3.70 -1.17 28.03
N ASP A 34 4.35 -2.32 28.32
CA ASP A 34 5.77 -2.48 28.77
C ASP A 34 6.28 -3.94 28.45
N PRO A 35 7.57 -4.35 28.55
CA PRO A 35 8.47 -4.48 27.39
C PRO A 35 9.18 -5.86 27.20
N ALA A 36 9.55 -6.19 25.94
CA ALA A 36 10.86 -6.72 25.46
C ALA A 36 10.76 -7.53 24.14
N LYS A 37 11.64 -7.20 23.16
CA LYS A 37 11.82 -7.67 21.75
C LYS A 37 10.93 -7.03 20.66
N ARG A 38 11.59 -6.34 19.71
CA ARG A 38 11.10 -5.40 18.67
C ARG A 38 10.47 -4.13 19.27
N PRO A 39 10.58 -2.95 18.61
CA PRO A 39 9.66 -1.88 18.91
C PRO A 39 8.28 -2.38 18.49
N SER A 40 7.42 -2.66 19.47
CA SER A 40 6.00 -2.83 19.27
C SER A 40 5.47 -1.67 18.40
N PRO A 41 4.46 -1.89 17.54
CA PRO A 41 3.82 -0.76 16.87
C PRO A 41 3.47 0.32 17.88
N THR A 42 3.73 1.57 17.54
CA THR A 42 3.35 2.69 18.41
C THR A 42 1.83 2.77 18.50
N ALA A 43 1.30 3.46 19.52
CA ALA A 43 -0.15 3.67 19.65
C ALA A 43 -0.77 4.28 18.38
N VAL A 44 -0.04 5.16 17.70
CA VAL A 44 -0.41 5.77 16.41
C VAL A 44 -0.52 4.72 15.31
N GLN A 45 0.47 3.83 15.20
CA GLN A 45 0.48 2.79 14.17
C GLN A 45 -0.66 1.79 14.39
N THR A 46 -0.91 1.39 15.64
CA THR A 46 -2.04 0.52 16.00
C THR A 46 -3.37 1.20 15.71
N THR A 47 -3.54 2.49 16.03
CA THR A 47 -4.78 3.23 15.79
C THR A 47 -5.11 3.27 14.29
N VAL A 48 -4.11 3.55 13.45
CA VAL A 48 -4.32 3.55 12.00
C VAL A 48 -4.62 2.15 11.50
N HIS A 49 -3.89 1.13 11.95
CA HIS A 49 -4.15 -0.26 11.58
C HIS A 49 -5.61 -0.65 11.85
N GLU A 50 -6.10 -0.44 13.07
CA GLU A 50 -7.48 -0.75 13.44
C GLU A 50 -8.50 0.02 12.59
N SER A 51 -8.18 1.25 12.19
CA SER A 51 -9.06 2.08 11.37
C SER A 51 -9.14 1.60 9.92
N ILE A 52 -8.05 1.10 9.35
CA ILE A 52 -7.98 0.69 7.95
C ILE A 52 -8.23 -0.79 7.71
N THR A 53 -8.08 -1.64 8.73
CA THR A 53 -8.16 -3.10 8.62
C THR A 53 -9.59 -3.61 8.66
N ALA A 54 -9.90 -4.62 7.84
CA ALA A 54 -11.19 -5.29 7.80
C ALA A 54 -11.55 -5.89 9.18
N PRO A 55 -12.84 -5.90 9.57
CA PRO A 55 -13.27 -6.34 10.90
C PRO A 55 -12.76 -7.72 11.32
N GLU A 56 -12.60 -8.64 10.38
CA GLU A 56 -12.14 -10.03 10.58
C GLU A 56 -10.66 -10.12 10.99
N HIS A 57 -9.91 -9.05 10.78
CA HIS A 57 -8.46 -8.97 11.02
C HIS A 57 -8.06 -7.98 12.12
N ARG A 58 -9.01 -7.20 12.65
CA ARG A 58 -8.81 -6.23 13.74
C ARG A 58 -8.47 -6.89 15.07
N GLY A 59 -7.74 -6.18 15.92
CA GLY A 59 -7.35 -6.62 17.26
C GLY A 59 -6.39 -7.81 17.30
N LYS A 60 -5.96 -8.33 16.14
CA LYS A 60 -4.95 -9.38 16.06
C LYS A 60 -3.60 -8.81 16.50
N ALA A 61 -2.84 -9.61 17.24
CA ALA A 61 -1.47 -9.24 17.57
C ALA A 61 -0.68 -8.99 16.27
N PRO A 62 0.19 -7.95 16.19
CA PRO A 62 0.87 -7.58 14.95
C PRO A 62 1.61 -8.74 14.28
N SER A 63 2.28 -9.59 15.05
CA SER A 63 2.96 -10.78 14.52
C SER A 63 2.00 -11.78 13.88
N SER A 64 0.85 -12.02 14.51
CA SER A 64 -0.19 -12.93 13.98
C SER A 64 -0.85 -12.37 12.72
N PHE A 65 -1.06 -11.05 12.67
CA PHE A 65 -1.56 -10.39 11.45
C PHE A 65 -0.57 -10.56 10.30
N VAL A 66 0.72 -10.28 10.51
CA VAL A 66 1.75 -10.41 9.48
C VAL A 66 1.88 -11.86 9.01
N GLU A 67 1.86 -12.84 9.93
CA GLU A 67 1.84 -14.27 9.56
C GLU A 67 0.63 -14.61 8.68
N THR A 68 -0.56 -14.11 9.01
CA THR A 68 -1.76 -14.30 8.19
C THR A 68 -1.56 -13.75 6.77
N VAL A 69 -1.03 -12.54 6.65
CA VAL A 69 -0.77 -11.88 5.36
C VAL A 69 0.24 -12.66 4.52
N VAL A 70 1.35 -13.11 5.11
CA VAL A 70 2.42 -13.82 4.39
C VAL A 70 1.91 -15.08 3.68
N TYR A 71 0.92 -15.77 4.25
CA TYR A 71 0.35 -17.00 3.70
C TYR A 71 -0.93 -16.77 2.87
N ALA A 72 -1.38 -15.52 2.72
CA ALA A 72 -2.62 -15.20 2.04
C ALA A 72 -2.50 -15.38 0.52
N VAL A 73 -3.55 -15.94 -0.09
CA VAL A 73 -3.65 -16.07 -1.56
C VAL A 73 -3.71 -14.70 -2.24
N ALA A 74 -4.21 -13.68 -1.53
CA ALA A 74 -4.25 -12.30 -2.02
C ALA A 74 -2.88 -11.64 -2.25
N MET A 75 -1.78 -12.23 -1.76
CA MET A 75 -0.42 -11.71 -1.98
C MET A 75 0.08 -11.98 -3.41
N ARG A 76 -0.20 -11.03 -4.33
CA ARG A 76 0.15 -11.11 -5.76
C ARG A 76 1.39 -10.33 -6.18
N PHE A 77 2.03 -9.66 -5.24
CA PHE A 77 3.29 -8.94 -5.40
C PHE A 77 4.43 -9.69 -4.68
N GLN A 78 5.66 -9.19 -4.78
CA GLN A 78 6.80 -9.84 -4.15
C GLN A 78 6.57 -9.89 -2.64
N PRO A 79 6.57 -11.07 -2.01
CA PRO A 79 6.42 -11.13 -0.58
C PRO A 79 7.70 -10.56 0.03
N ASP A 80 7.55 -9.44 0.74
CA ASP A 80 8.63 -8.72 1.41
C ASP A 80 8.12 -8.25 2.77
N LEU A 81 8.82 -8.67 3.83
CA LEU A 81 8.40 -8.37 5.20
C LEU A 81 8.46 -6.87 5.52
N GLY A 82 9.41 -6.13 4.93
CA GLY A 82 9.48 -4.68 5.06
C GLY A 82 8.26 -4.00 4.45
N VAL A 83 7.80 -4.47 3.28
CA VAL A 83 6.57 -3.98 2.63
C VAL A 83 5.34 -4.29 3.50
N ILE A 84 5.23 -5.52 4.01
CA ILE A 84 4.08 -5.94 4.83
C ILE A 84 4.01 -5.16 6.15
N ILE A 85 5.15 -4.93 6.81
CA ILE A 85 5.22 -4.11 8.03
C ILE A 85 4.78 -2.67 7.74
N ARG A 86 5.15 -2.11 6.59
CA ARG A 86 4.72 -0.76 6.17
C ARG A 86 3.24 -0.70 5.76
N LEU A 87 2.68 -1.79 5.24
CA LEU A 87 1.25 -1.91 4.95
C LEU A 87 0.40 -1.95 6.23
N TYR A 88 0.94 -2.49 7.33
CA TYR A 88 0.24 -2.60 8.62
C TYR A 88 -0.44 -1.28 9.03
N ASP A 89 0.26 -0.16 8.85
CA ASP A 89 -0.24 1.18 9.12
C ASP A 89 -0.15 2.10 7.89
N PHE A 90 -0.19 1.58 6.66
CA PHE A 90 -0.35 2.40 5.46
C PHE A 90 0.75 3.47 5.22
N GLN A 91 2.02 3.10 5.39
CA GLN A 91 3.19 4.00 5.38
C GLN A 91 3.65 4.51 3.99
N PHE A 92 2.75 5.01 3.15
CA PHE A 92 3.11 5.58 1.84
C PHE A 92 3.95 6.86 1.95
N GLY A 93 4.66 7.21 0.87
CA GLY A 93 5.34 8.50 0.74
C GLY A 93 6.61 8.59 1.59
N MET A 94 6.68 9.57 2.50
CA MET A 94 7.86 9.78 3.37
C MET A 94 8.12 8.58 4.29
N PHE A 95 7.10 7.76 4.56
CA PHE A 95 7.22 6.52 5.32
C PHE A 95 7.60 5.30 4.46
N ARG A 96 7.99 5.55 3.20
CA ARG A 96 8.78 4.65 2.34
C ARG A 96 8.06 3.47 1.73
N LEU A 97 6.75 3.33 1.95
CA LEU A 97 5.91 2.53 1.08
C LEU A 97 5.64 3.31 -0.21
N SER A 98 5.57 2.59 -1.31
CA SER A 98 5.34 3.14 -2.64
C SER A 98 4.42 2.17 -3.36
N ILE A 99 3.50 2.71 -4.19
CA ILE A 99 2.61 1.90 -5.03
C ILE A 99 3.39 0.88 -5.89
N LEU A 100 4.63 1.20 -6.26
CA LEU A 100 5.46 0.31 -7.08
C LEU A 100 5.96 -0.95 -6.34
N HIS A 101 5.89 -1.01 -5.01
CA HIS A 101 6.17 -2.27 -4.28
C HIS A 101 5.18 -3.38 -4.65
N PHE A 102 4.01 -2.99 -5.18
CA PHE A 102 2.98 -3.92 -5.61
C PHE A 102 3.13 -4.31 -7.08
N ALA A 103 4.25 -3.99 -7.74
CA ALA A 103 4.47 -4.44 -9.12
C ALA A 103 4.24 -5.95 -9.27
N PRO A 104 3.69 -6.41 -10.41
CA PRO A 104 3.39 -7.82 -10.63
C PRO A 104 4.59 -8.70 -10.33
N PHE A 105 4.34 -9.72 -9.49
CA PHE A 105 5.34 -10.71 -9.14
C PHE A 105 4.95 -12.07 -9.68
N GLY A 106 5.32 -12.29 -10.95
CA GLY A 106 4.93 -13.47 -11.72
C GLY A 106 5.66 -14.74 -11.28
N VAL A 107 5.22 -15.87 -11.84
CA VAL A 107 5.77 -17.21 -11.54
C VAL A 107 7.27 -17.29 -11.77
N GLN A 108 7.78 -16.73 -12.88
CA GLN A 108 9.20 -16.74 -13.20
C GLN A 108 10.03 -15.93 -12.19
N GLN A 109 9.59 -14.72 -11.83
CA GLN A 109 10.25 -13.90 -10.82
C GLN A 109 10.25 -14.60 -9.45
N ARG A 110 9.13 -15.26 -9.09
CA ARG A 110 9.03 -16.07 -7.88
C ARG A 110 10.01 -17.24 -7.88
N MET A 111 10.13 -17.97 -8.99
CA MET A 111 11.10 -19.05 -9.13
C MET A 111 12.54 -18.55 -8.98
N THR A 112 12.91 -17.47 -9.69
CA THR A 112 14.24 -16.86 -9.58
C THR A 112 14.54 -16.41 -8.15
N TRP A 113 13.58 -15.75 -7.50
CA TRP A 113 13.72 -15.26 -6.14
C TRP A 113 13.92 -16.41 -5.14
N LEU A 114 13.14 -17.49 -5.24
CA LEU A 114 13.32 -18.68 -4.40
C LEU A 114 14.68 -19.35 -4.62
N ASN A 115 15.10 -19.48 -5.88
CA ASN A 115 16.39 -20.09 -6.23
C ASN A 115 17.59 -19.24 -5.78
N ALA A 116 17.42 -17.93 -5.63
CA ALA A 116 18.44 -17.01 -5.14
C ALA A 116 18.63 -17.04 -3.60
N GLY A 117 17.95 -17.95 -2.89
CA GLY A 117 17.99 -18.01 -1.43
C GLY A 117 17.08 -16.96 -0.80
N ALA A 118 15.84 -16.88 -1.29
CA ALA A 118 14.79 -16.00 -0.79
C ALA A 118 14.81 -15.81 0.74
N ALA A 119 14.63 -14.56 1.17
CA ALA A 119 14.59 -14.23 2.58
C ALA A 119 13.54 -15.08 3.31
N SER A 120 13.94 -15.62 4.45
CA SER A 120 13.06 -16.38 5.31
C SER A 120 11.88 -15.50 5.76
N MET A 121 10.69 -15.85 5.30
CA MET A 121 9.41 -15.24 5.70
C MET A 121 9.06 -15.45 7.18
N HIS A 122 9.78 -16.34 7.87
CA HIS A 122 9.64 -16.64 9.30
C HIS A 122 10.69 -15.92 10.15
N ASN A 123 11.75 -15.37 9.54
CA ASN A 123 12.81 -14.64 10.23
C ASN A 123 12.64 -13.13 10.04
N PHE A 124 11.66 -12.58 10.75
CA PHE A 124 11.37 -11.15 10.77
C PHE A 124 12.54 -10.25 11.22
N SER A 125 13.54 -10.79 11.92
CA SER A 125 14.76 -10.02 12.26
C SER A 125 15.75 -9.87 11.10
N ALA A 126 15.59 -10.66 10.05
CA ALA A 126 16.38 -10.57 8.82
C ALA A 126 15.64 -9.84 7.69
N ALA A 127 14.43 -9.32 7.95
CA ALA A 127 13.71 -8.50 6.99
C ALA A 127 14.57 -7.28 6.64
N GLU A 128 14.78 -7.06 5.34
CA GLU A 128 15.33 -5.79 4.89
C GLU A 128 14.39 -4.69 5.40
N THR A 129 14.93 -3.79 6.22
CA THR A 129 14.17 -2.67 6.80
C THR A 129 13.75 -1.66 5.74
N ASP A 130 14.12 -1.90 4.49
CA ASP A 130 14.09 -0.95 3.41
C ASP A 130 14.00 -1.59 2.03
N PRO A 131 12.86 -2.24 1.71
CA PRO A 131 12.63 -2.76 0.37
C PRO A 131 12.68 -1.61 -0.63
N ARG A 132 13.49 -1.75 -1.68
CA ARG A 132 13.53 -0.77 -2.75
C ARG A 132 12.44 -1.10 -3.77
N PRO A 133 11.51 -0.18 -4.06
CA PRO A 133 10.52 -0.43 -5.10
C PRO A 133 11.22 -0.48 -6.48
N PRO A 134 10.68 -1.25 -7.43
CA PRO A 134 11.10 -1.17 -8.82
C PRO A 134 10.87 0.25 -9.37
N VAL A 135 11.62 0.62 -10.40
CA VAL A 135 11.45 1.89 -11.10
C VAL A 135 10.35 1.75 -12.14
N ALA A 136 9.40 2.68 -12.16
CA ALA A 136 8.38 2.72 -13.21
C ALA A 136 9.03 3.03 -14.57
N SER A 137 8.95 2.08 -15.49
CA SER A 137 9.44 2.22 -16.87
C SER A 137 8.34 2.56 -17.88
N SER A 138 7.08 2.34 -17.51
CA SER A 138 5.89 2.64 -18.31
C SER A 138 4.70 2.98 -17.40
N MET A 139 3.69 3.62 -17.98
CA MET A 139 2.41 3.84 -17.32
C MET A 139 1.67 2.52 -17.05
N GLY A 140 1.73 1.56 -17.97
CA GLY A 140 1.24 0.20 -17.76
C GLY A 140 1.82 -0.47 -16.50
N GLY A 141 3.11 -0.27 -16.19
CA GLY A 141 3.70 -0.78 -14.94
C GLY A 141 3.10 -0.17 -13.67
N LEU A 142 2.68 1.09 -13.72
CA LEU A 142 1.96 1.74 -12.61
C LEU A 142 0.52 1.23 -12.49
N VAL A 143 -0.18 1.06 -13.62
CA VAL A 143 -1.53 0.47 -13.68
C VAL A 143 -1.51 -0.94 -13.09
N ASP A 144 -0.56 -1.76 -13.53
CA ASP A 144 -0.38 -3.12 -13.06
C ASP A 144 -0.12 -3.16 -11.56
N ALA A 145 0.78 -2.31 -11.05
CA ALA A 145 1.07 -2.23 -9.62
C ALA A 145 -0.18 -1.82 -8.80
N ALA A 146 -0.96 -0.85 -9.29
CA ALA A 146 -2.22 -0.46 -8.66
C ALA A 146 -3.28 -1.57 -8.71
N GLY A 147 -3.30 -2.40 -9.76
CA GLY A 147 -4.20 -3.56 -9.84
C GLY A 147 -3.79 -4.73 -8.94
N MET A 148 -2.50 -4.89 -8.67
CA MET A 148 -1.99 -6.00 -7.86
C MET A 148 -2.26 -5.87 -6.35
N ILE A 149 -2.52 -4.66 -5.84
CA ILE A 149 -2.97 -4.47 -4.46
C ILE A 149 -4.46 -4.78 -4.28
N CYS A 150 -5.27 -4.81 -5.35
CA CYS A 150 -6.72 -5.02 -5.26
C CYS A 150 -7.15 -6.34 -4.58
N PRO A 151 -6.48 -7.49 -4.78
CA PRO A 151 -6.83 -8.68 -4.02
C PRO A 151 -6.51 -8.55 -2.54
N TYR A 152 -5.43 -7.84 -2.20
CA TYR A 152 -5.02 -7.60 -0.81
C TYR A 152 -6.00 -6.67 -0.09
N GLU A 153 -6.42 -5.57 -0.71
CA GLU A 153 -7.38 -4.65 -0.08
C GLU A 153 -8.75 -5.29 0.15
N HIS A 154 -9.20 -6.14 -0.76
CA HIS A 154 -10.45 -6.89 -0.63
C HIS A 154 -10.45 -7.88 0.54
N GLU A 155 -9.28 -8.42 0.91
CA GLU A 155 -9.15 -9.32 2.04
C GLU A 155 -8.91 -8.55 3.35
N PHE A 156 -7.97 -7.60 3.35
CA PHE A 156 -7.42 -7.05 4.58
C PHE A 156 -7.87 -5.63 4.94
N PHE A 157 -8.45 -4.86 4.01
CA PHE A 157 -8.82 -3.46 4.25
C PHE A 157 -10.32 -3.23 4.39
N THR A 158 -10.68 -2.13 5.04
CA THR A 158 -12.05 -1.64 5.17
C THR A 158 -12.58 -1.08 3.83
N GLN A 159 -13.90 -1.03 3.69
CA GLN A 159 -14.55 -0.50 2.48
C GLN A 159 -14.06 0.90 2.07
N PRO A 160 -13.94 1.90 2.97
CA PRO A 160 -13.47 3.23 2.57
C PRO A 160 -12.08 3.24 1.95
N LEU A 161 -11.18 2.38 2.43
CA LEU A 161 -9.84 2.26 1.85
C LEU A 161 -9.86 1.51 0.51
N ARG A 162 -10.70 0.48 0.38
CA ARG A 162 -10.92 -0.20 -0.91
C ARG A 162 -11.40 0.80 -1.97
N ASP A 163 -12.41 1.61 -1.66
CA ASP A 163 -12.94 2.60 -2.59
C ASP A 163 -11.85 3.58 -3.08
N VAL A 164 -10.93 4.00 -2.20
CA VAL A 164 -9.79 4.87 -2.54
C VAL A 164 -8.81 4.18 -3.49
N LEU A 165 -8.43 2.93 -3.21
CA LEU A 165 -7.48 2.18 -4.01
C LEU A 165 -8.08 1.74 -5.36
N GLU A 166 -9.35 1.35 -5.40
CA GLU A 166 -10.10 1.10 -6.63
C GLU A 166 -10.18 2.37 -7.50
N ALA A 167 -10.47 3.53 -6.88
CA ALA A 167 -10.48 4.81 -7.59
C ALA A 167 -9.10 5.19 -8.12
N LEU A 168 -8.02 4.90 -7.38
CA LEU A 168 -6.64 5.09 -7.83
C LEU A 168 -6.33 4.20 -9.03
N HIS A 169 -6.71 2.93 -8.99
CA HIS A 169 -6.50 2.00 -10.10
C HIS A 169 -7.27 2.46 -11.35
N GLY A 170 -8.55 2.82 -11.22
CA GLY A 170 -9.34 3.38 -12.32
C GLY A 170 -8.77 4.70 -12.85
N PHE A 171 -8.24 5.55 -11.98
CA PHE A 171 -7.53 6.77 -12.36
C PHE A 171 -6.29 6.47 -13.21
N ALA A 172 -5.46 5.52 -12.77
CA ALA A 172 -4.27 5.10 -13.50
C ALA A 172 -4.63 4.53 -14.89
N GLN A 173 -5.66 3.68 -14.99
CA GLN A 173 -6.12 3.13 -16.27
C GLN A 173 -6.56 4.23 -17.25
N GLN A 174 -7.27 5.25 -16.76
CA GLN A 174 -7.72 6.36 -17.60
C GLN A 174 -6.54 7.20 -18.08
N LEU A 175 -5.54 7.44 -17.22
CA LEU A 175 -4.32 8.16 -17.60
C LEU A 175 -3.51 7.40 -18.66
N ASP A 176 -3.43 6.06 -18.58
CA ASP A 176 -2.74 5.21 -19.56
C ASP A 176 -3.40 5.28 -20.95
N GLY A 177 -4.73 5.30 -21.00
CA GLY A 177 -5.49 5.38 -22.25
C GLY A 177 -5.54 6.77 -22.89
N TRP A 178 -5.11 7.82 -22.19
CA TRP A 178 -5.31 9.21 -22.64
C TRP A 178 -4.15 9.79 -23.44
N ARG A 179 -2.90 9.57 -23.02
CA ARG A 179 -1.70 10.13 -23.67
C ARG A 179 -0.45 9.30 -23.40
N THR A 180 0.58 9.53 -24.22
CA THR A 180 1.92 8.97 -24.00
C THR A 180 2.61 9.65 -22.83
N TRP A 181 2.85 8.88 -21.76
CA TRP A 181 3.67 9.28 -20.62
C TRP A 181 5.14 9.01 -20.91
N THR A 182 6.01 9.99 -20.68
CA THR A 182 7.45 9.82 -20.91
C THR A 182 8.15 9.32 -19.65
N THR A 183 9.32 8.68 -19.79
CA THR A 183 10.11 8.19 -18.64
C THR A 183 10.38 9.26 -17.57
N PRO A 184 10.65 10.54 -17.92
CA PRO A 184 10.77 11.61 -16.93
C PRO A 184 9.47 11.97 -16.18
N ASP A 185 8.30 11.71 -16.77
CA ASP A 185 7.00 12.03 -16.16
C ASP A 185 6.64 11.03 -15.05
N LEU A 186 7.00 9.76 -15.22
CA LEU A 186 6.58 8.66 -14.35
C LEU A 186 7.00 8.83 -12.89
N PRO A 187 8.25 9.24 -12.54
CA PRO A 187 8.62 9.48 -11.14
C PRO A 187 7.77 10.55 -10.46
N HIS A 188 7.36 11.59 -11.20
CA HIS A 188 6.50 12.65 -10.67
C HIS A 188 5.08 12.14 -10.40
N LEU A 189 4.56 11.29 -11.28
CA LEU A 189 3.25 10.66 -11.10
C LEU A 189 3.26 9.68 -9.92
N VAL A 190 4.29 8.84 -9.81
CA VAL A 190 4.47 7.92 -8.68
C VAL A 190 4.60 8.69 -7.36
N PHE A 191 5.38 9.77 -7.36
CA PHE A 191 5.48 10.66 -6.19
C PHE A 191 4.10 11.21 -5.81
N TRP A 192 3.35 11.74 -6.76
CA TRP A 192 2.00 12.26 -6.50
C TRP A 192 1.06 11.18 -5.94
N VAL A 193 1.03 9.98 -6.53
CA VAL A 193 0.21 8.85 -6.03
C VAL A 193 0.58 8.52 -4.59
N ASN A 194 1.87 8.38 -4.30
CA ASN A 194 2.35 8.07 -2.95
C ASN A 194 2.01 9.17 -1.95
N SER A 195 2.13 10.45 -2.33
CA SER A 195 1.75 11.58 -1.48
C SER A 195 0.25 11.63 -1.20
N VAL A 196 -0.60 11.20 -2.14
CA VAL A 196 -2.05 11.14 -1.91
C VAL A 196 -2.41 10.02 -0.93
N LEU A 197 -1.81 8.84 -1.09
CA LEU A 197 -2.01 7.72 -0.16
C LEU A 197 -1.44 8.04 1.23
N GLU A 198 -0.33 8.76 1.30
CA GLU A 198 0.24 9.28 2.55
C GLU A 198 -0.71 10.28 3.23
N GLN A 199 -1.35 11.16 2.46
CA GLN A 199 -2.37 12.06 3.02
C GLN A 199 -3.57 11.28 3.58
N PHE A 200 -4.02 10.21 2.91
CA PHE A 200 -5.09 9.36 3.45
C PHE A 200 -4.76 8.82 4.84
N ARG A 201 -3.51 8.37 5.09
CA ARG A 201 -3.06 7.93 6.42
C ARG A 201 -3.27 9.00 7.50
N SER A 202 -3.04 10.27 7.18
CA SER A 202 -3.24 11.39 8.14
C SER A 202 -4.72 11.65 8.49
N LEU A 203 -5.65 11.05 7.74
CA LEU A 203 -7.09 11.27 7.90
C LEU A 203 -7.76 10.17 8.72
N VAL A 204 -7.11 9.01 8.84
CA VAL A 204 -7.53 7.85 9.62
C VAL A 204 -6.76 7.70 10.93
N HIS A 205 -5.95 8.72 11.26
CA HIS A 205 -5.20 8.87 12.50
C HIS A 205 -5.78 9.99 13.35
#